data_AF-A0A8T6D459-F1
#
_entry.id   AF-A0A8T6D459-F1
#
_cell.length_a   1.000
_cell.length_b   1.000
_cell.length_c   1.000
_cell.angle_alpha   90.00
_cell.angle_beta   90.00
_cell.angle_gamma   90.00
#
_symmetry.space_group_name_H-M   'P 1'
#
loop_
_entity.id
_entity.type
_entity.pdbx_description
1 polymer ?
#
loop_
_entity_poly.entity_id
_entity_poly.type
_entity_poly.pdbx_seq_one_letter_code
_entity_poly.pdbx_strand_id
1 'polypeptide(L)'
;KDASAFTIVSGSGQLSTQSGETYDYETKNSYSVTVRAQDGKGGSATIAVTITLTDANEPPGRPAAPTVTASSNTLSVRWIAPGNTGPAISDYDIQYRATGGNFTDWPHTGTSTTATITSLMSETSYEVQVRATNDEGTSGWSPSGNGTTSRPAPGFAPVDQNAFNTFVTDKILSVESYYIEFLSAGRFEENNAYPGSYTFSNTGSNTGILTQNYDGGHLGGTCTIEMTFSSTTTGTLRAKCGSEQNYDSSQAWQFSDPPDPNAFNIEVIWVGSEPSAAHQAAFNAAVTRWESIITSDIPDVFVSSDEGGTIDGVKVFGLVDDLRIYARLANIDGPGETLGSAGPREMREQSKLPIVARMTFDTSDLGDFTPEALQDLYLHEMGHCLGIGTVWKRLGLLKNPSIKYQFFIIPVEVDGADTHFAGAEAIEAFNDAGGTNYADGKVPVENEKGGVGTRDGHWRQSVFGPHELMEGFASPSAAMRQPLSAITIQSLSDLGYIVDVSQADAYTLPSPTAAKLAIASEHLIPINCLLIEPIGVIDEYKHIELKPKRSRIREDQ
;
A
#
# COMPACT_ATOMS: atom_id res chain seq x y z
N LYS A 1 -20.19 -64.13 -14.76
CA LYS A 1 -19.23 -63.29 -14.00
C LYS A 1 -19.86 -62.67 -12.76
N ASP A 2 -21.19 -62.76 -12.60
CA ASP A 2 -21.90 -62.08 -11.51
C ASP A 2 -22.27 -63.01 -10.35
N ALA A 3 -21.86 -64.29 -10.42
CA ALA A 3 -22.28 -65.30 -9.46
C ALA A 3 -21.83 -65.01 -8.02
N SER A 4 -20.73 -64.25 -7.81
CA SER A 4 -20.29 -63.86 -6.46
C SER A 4 -21.24 -62.88 -5.77
N ALA A 5 -22.03 -62.12 -6.55
CA ALA A 5 -23.00 -61.17 -6.02
C ALA A 5 -24.32 -61.83 -5.62
N PHE A 6 -24.49 -63.14 -5.79
CA PHE A 6 -25.73 -63.83 -5.44
C PHE A 6 -25.43 -65.17 -4.78
N THR A 7 -26.39 -65.67 -4.02
CA THR A 7 -26.28 -66.97 -3.33
C THR A 7 -27.55 -67.79 -3.50
N ILE A 8 -27.44 -69.09 -3.31
CA ILE A 8 -28.59 -70.00 -3.26
C ILE A 8 -28.86 -70.32 -1.79
N VAL A 9 -30.07 -70.03 -1.33
CA VAL A 9 -30.53 -70.34 0.03
C VAL A 9 -30.62 -71.86 0.19
N SER A 10 -29.87 -72.40 1.16
CA SER A 10 -29.88 -73.84 1.43
C SER A 10 -31.24 -74.30 1.95
N GLY A 11 -31.71 -75.46 1.47
CA GLY A 11 -33.02 -76.03 1.82
C GLY A 11 -34.17 -75.58 0.89
N SER A 12 -34.24 -74.31 0.49
CA SER A 12 -35.29 -73.83 -0.42
C SER A 12 -34.87 -73.79 -1.90
N GLY A 13 -33.56 -73.64 -2.17
CA GLY A 13 -33.05 -73.46 -3.53
C GLY A 13 -33.31 -72.08 -4.12
N GLN A 14 -33.83 -71.13 -3.34
CA GLN A 14 -34.12 -69.78 -3.79
C GLN A 14 -32.82 -69.01 -4.07
N LEU A 15 -32.75 -68.34 -5.22
CA LEU A 15 -31.70 -67.38 -5.53
C LEU A 15 -31.94 -66.09 -4.74
N SER A 16 -30.93 -65.63 -4.01
CA SER A 16 -30.96 -64.45 -3.14
C SER A 16 -29.76 -63.55 -3.41
N THR A 17 -29.87 -62.28 -3.05
CA THR A 17 -28.73 -61.36 -2.96
C THR A 17 -27.70 -61.88 -1.95
N GLN A 18 -26.43 -61.58 -2.21
CA GLN A 18 -25.34 -61.92 -1.31
C GLN A 18 -25.21 -60.85 -0.23
N SER A 19 -25.09 -61.28 1.03
CA SER A 19 -24.95 -60.37 2.16
C SER A 19 -23.66 -59.55 2.05
N GLY A 20 -23.76 -58.23 2.22
CA GLY A 20 -22.63 -57.30 2.16
C GLY A 20 -22.34 -56.73 0.77
N GLU A 21 -23.04 -57.21 -0.27
CA GLU A 21 -23.00 -56.61 -1.61
C GLU A 21 -23.98 -55.43 -1.70
N THR A 22 -23.58 -54.39 -2.42
CA THR A 22 -24.43 -53.24 -2.78
C THR A 22 -24.87 -53.35 -4.23
N TYR A 23 -26.15 -53.06 -4.49
CA TYR A 23 -26.74 -53.09 -5.83
C TYR A 23 -27.20 -51.69 -6.16
N ASP A 24 -26.58 -51.11 -7.18
CA ASP A 24 -26.73 -49.72 -7.57
C ASP A 24 -27.10 -49.69 -9.05
N TYR A 25 -28.26 -49.12 -9.37
CA TYR A 25 -28.82 -49.18 -10.73
C TYR A 25 -27.94 -48.41 -11.71
N GLU A 26 -27.40 -47.28 -11.25
CA GLU A 26 -26.58 -46.30 -11.95
C GLU A 26 -25.23 -46.91 -12.33
N THR A 27 -24.65 -47.70 -11.43
CA THR A 27 -23.41 -48.44 -11.71
C THR A 27 -23.66 -49.70 -12.56
N LYS A 28 -24.70 -50.48 -12.24
CA LYS A 28 -25.01 -51.74 -12.95
C LYS A 28 -26.46 -52.19 -12.75
N ASN A 29 -27.30 -51.93 -13.76
CA ASN A 29 -28.73 -52.27 -13.73
C ASN A 29 -29.09 -53.73 -14.07
N SER A 30 -28.14 -54.60 -14.46
CA SER A 30 -28.43 -55.98 -14.85
C SER A 30 -27.29 -56.94 -14.57
N TYR A 31 -27.63 -58.12 -14.06
CA TYR A 31 -26.70 -59.19 -13.71
C TYR A 31 -27.09 -60.49 -14.41
N SER A 32 -26.10 -61.24 -14.86
CA SER A 32 -26.28 -62.55 -15.50
C SER A 32 -25.59 -63.65 -14.70
N VAL A 33 -26.38 -64.57 -14.15
CA VAL A 33 -25.92 -65.72 -13.38
C VAL A 33 -26.36 -67.03 -14.02
N THR A 34 -25.57 -68.08 -13.84
CA THR A 34 -25.95 -69.44 -14.26
C THR A 34 -26.29 -70.26 -13.02
N VAL A 35 -27.53 -70.72 -12.92
CA VAL A 35 -27.98 -71.59 -11.83
C VAL A 35 -27.85 -73.05 -12.28
N ARG A 36 -27.22 -73.89 -11.44
CA ARG A 36 -27.04 -75.33 -11.69
C ARG A 36 -27.83 -76.14 -10.66
N ALA A 37 -28.72 -77.00 -11.14
CA ALA A 37 -29.37 -78.03 -10.33
C ALA A 37 -28.67 -79.39 -10.54
N GLN A 38 -28.55 -80.19 -9.49
CA GLN A 38 -27.95 -81.54 -9.52
C GLN A 38 -28.84 -82.52 -8.75
N ASP A 39 -28.98 -83.73 -9.25
CA ASP A 39 -29.84 -84.77 -8.66
C ASP A 39 -29.12 -85.66 -7.62
N GLY A 40 -27.83 -85.43 -7.39
CA GLY A 40 -26.99 -86.23 -6.49
C GLY A 40 -26.66 -87.65 -6.98
N LYS A 41 -27.13 -88.04 -8.18
CA LYS A 41 -26.91 -89.34 -8.84
C LYS A 41 -26.12 -89.21 -10.14
N GLY A 42 -25.58 -88.02 -10.43
CA GLY A 42 -24.72 -87.72 -11.57
C GLY A 42 -25.41 -86.89 -12.67
N GLY A 43 -26.71 -86.61 -12.55
CA GLY A 43 -27.44 -85.72 -13.45
C GLY A 43 -27.32 -84.25 -13.03
N SER A 44 -27.15 -83.35 -14.01
CA SER A 44 -27.17 -81.90 -13.77
C SER A 44 -27.80 -81.15 -14.94
N ALA A 45 -28.45 -80.02 -14.63
CA ALA A 45 -28.98 -79.09 -15.60
C ALA A 45 -28.63 -77.66 -15.19
N THR A 46 -28.47 -76.77 -16.17
CA THR A 46 -28.13 -75.37 -15.95
C THR A 46 -29.07 -74.45 -16.70
N ILE A 47 -29.36 -73.29 -16.13
CA ILE A 47 -30.13 -72.21 -16.77
C ILE A 47 -29.45 -70.86 -16.52
N ALA A 48 -29.44 -69.99 -17.53
CA ALA A 48 -29.03 -68.61 -17.36
C ALA A 48 -30.21 -67.79 -16.81
N VAL A 49 -29.97 -67.04 -15.74
CA VAL A 49 -30.93 -66.15 -15.11
C VAL A 49 -30.41 -64.72 -15.24
N THR A 50 -31.25 -63.84 -15.77
CA THR A 50 -31.00 -62.40 -15.79
C THR A 50 -31.76 -61.75 -14.64
N ILE A 51 -31.05 -60.99 -13.83
CA ILE A 51 -31.59 -60.23 -12.70
C ILE A 51 -31.47 -58.76 -13.08
N THR A 52 -32.59 -58.09 -13.27
CA THR A 52 -32.64 -56.65 -13.53
C THR A 52 -32.90 -55.91 -12.22
N LEU A 53 -32.12 -54.88 -11.94
CA LEU A 53 -32.44 -53.95 -10.86
C LEU A 53 -33.59 -53.04 -11.30
N THR A 54 -34.47 -52.71 -10.35
CA THR A 54 -35.46 -51.66 -10.55
C THR A 54 -34.86 -50.36 -10.06
N ASP A 55 -34.88 -49.36 -10.92
CA ASP A 55 -34.38 -48.02 -10.64
C ASP A 55 -35.17 -47.38 -9.48
N ALA A 56 -34.45 -46.73 -8.56
CA ALA A 56 -35.01 -45.98 -7.45
C ALA A 56 -34.74 -44.50 -7.70
N ASN A 57 -35.77 -43.66 -7.56
CA ASN A 57 -35.62 -42.23 -7.82
C ASN A 57 -34.82 -41.54 -6.71
N GLU A 58 -33.60 -41.11 -7.03
CA GLU A 58 -32.59 -40.55 -6.13
C GLU A 58 -32.16 -39.13 -6.55
N PRO A 59 -33.06 -38.13 -6.42
CA PRO A 59 -32.69 -36.74 -6.67
C PRO A 59 -31.62 -36.28 -5.66
N PRO A 60 -30.89 -35.19 -5.96
CA PRO A 60 -29.84 -34.73 -5.08
C PRO A 60 -30.37 -34.37 -3.68
N GLY A 61 -29.48 -34.42 -2.68
CA GLY A 61 -29.78 -33.89 -1.37
C GLY A 61 -30.09 -32.39 -1.42
N ARG A 62 -30.79 -31.90 -0.39
CA ARG A 62 -31.03 -30.46 -0.21
C ARG A 62 -29.71 -29.75 0.13
N PRO A 63 -29.30 -28.69 -0.59
CA PRO A 63 -28.12 -27.90 -0.22
C PRO A 63 -28.25 -27.22 1.15
N ALA A 64 -27.12 -26.98 1.79
CA ALA A 64 -27.05 -26.10 2.97
C ALA A 64 -27.29 -24.63 2.58
N ALA A 65 -27.47 -23.76 3.58
CA ALA A 65 -27.64 -22.32 3.32
C ALA A 65 -26.40 -21.78 2.58
N PRO A 66 -26.57 -21.01 1.49
CA PRO A 66 -25.45 -20.41 0.79
C PRO A 66 -24.79 -19.33 1.67
N THR A 67 -23.49 -19.16 1.51
CA THR A 67 -22.76 -17.99 2.02
C THR A 67 -22.99 -16.83 1.06
N VAL A 68 -23.41 -15.69 1.59
CA VAL A 68 -23.73 -14.49 0.81
C VAL A 68 -22.87 -13.33 1.29
N THR A 69 -22.12 -12.73 0.38
CA THR A 69 -21.36 -11.50 0.62
C THR A 69 -21.97 -10.37 -0.19
N ALA A 70 -22.38 -9.28 0.47
CA ALA A 70 -23.05 -8.16 -0.17
C ALA A 70 -22.10 -6.98 -0.46
N SER A 71 -22.36 -6.28 -1.58
CA SER A 71 -21.78 -4.97 -1.92
C SER A 71 -22.91 -3.92 -1.98
N SER A 72 -22.73 -2.79 -2.66
CA SER A 72 -23.76 -1.74 -2.74
C SER A 72 -24.97 -2.11 -3.62
N ASN A 73 -24.79 -2.97 -4.61
CA ASN A 73 -25.86 -3.39 -5.55
C ASN A 73 -25.71 -4.82 -6.08
N THR A 74 -24.86 -5.64 -5.44
CA THR A 74 -24.62 -7.04 -5.82
C THR A 74 -24.56 -7.96 -4.61
N LEU A 75 -24.81 -9.25 -4.84
CA LEU A 75 -24.55 -10.34 -3.90
C LEU A 75 -23.67 -11.39 -4.57
N SER A 76 -22.52 -11.68 -3.98
CA SER A 76 -21.70 -12.84 -4.32
C SER A 76 -22.16 -14.03 -3.48
N VAL A 77 -22.68 -15.06 -4.15
CA VAL A 77 -23.32 -16.23 -3.54
C VAL A 77 -22.44 -17.44 -3.77
N ARG A 78 -22.16 -18.21 -2.72
CA ARG A 78 -21.43 -19.48 -2.80
C ARG A 78 -22.14 -20.55 -1.99
N TRP A 79 -22.23 -21.75 -2.53
CA TRP A 79 -22.78 -22.91 -1.83
C TRP A 79 -21.86 -24.12 -1.92
N ILE A 80 -22.20 -25.17 -1.18
CA ILE A 80 -21.51 -26.47 -1.24
C ILE A 80 -22.48 -27.44 -1.93
N ALA A 81 -21.98 -28.22 -2.89
CA ALA A 81 -22.76 -29.26 -3.55
C ALA A 81 -23.32 -30.24 -2.49
N PRO A 82 -24.62 -30.58 -2.53
CA PRO A 82 -25.20 -31.55 -1.61
C PRO A 82 -24.70 -32.97 -1.90
N GLY A 83 -24.92 -33.88 -0.94
CA GLY A 83 -24.73 -35.31 -1.19
C GLY A 83 -25.68 -35.82 -2.28
N ASN A 84 -25.22 -36.77 -3.09
CA ASN A 84 -25.94 -37.30 -4.25
C ASN A 84 -25.59 -38.78 -4.43
N THR A 85 -26.59 -39.67 -4.36
CA THR A 85 -26.40 -41.13 -4.54
C THR A 85 -26.76 -41.58 -5.95
N GLY A 86 -27.69 -40.91 -6.61
CA GLY A 86 -28.07 -41.17 -8.00
C GLY A 86 -27.13 -40.51 -9.02
N PRO A 87 -27.62 -40.24 -10.25
CA PRO A 87 -26.85 -39.61 -11.33
C PRO A 87 -26.22 -38.28 -10.91
N ALA A 88 -25.10 -37.93 -11.56
CA ALA A 88 -24.37 -36.70 -11.23
C ALA A 88 -25.26 -35.45 -11.33
N ILE A 89 -25.06 -34.52 -10.40
CA ILE A 89 -25.73 -33.20 -10.42
C ILE A 89 -25.39 -32.50 -11.74
N SER A 90 -26.43 -32.08 -12.46
CA SER A 90 -26.34 -31.44 -13.77
C SER A 90 -26.53 -29.92 -13.70
N ASP A 91 -27.26 -29.41 -12.70
CA ASP A 91 -27.53 -27.97 -12.58
C ASP A 91 -27.86 -27.51 -11.14
N TYR A 92 -27.86 -26.18 -10.95
CA TYR A 92 -28.39 -25.49 -9.78
C TYR A 92 -29.34 -24.36 -10.18
N ASP A 93 -30.52 -24.32 -9.54
CA ASP A 93 -31.39 -23.15 -9.58
C ASP A 93 -31.09 -22.23 -8.39
N ILE A 94 -31.19 -20.92 -8.62
CA ILE A 94 -30.96 -19.89 -7.61
C ILE A 94 -32.18 -18.98 -7.58
N GLN A 95 -32.70 -18.70 -6.40
CA GLN A 95 -33.73 -17.69 -6.22
C GLN A 95 -33.34 -16.70 -5.12
N TYR A 96 -33.76 -15.45 -5.27
CA TYR A 96 -33.48 -14.39 -4.32
C TYR A 96 -34.68 -13.48 -4.11
N ARG A 97 -34.71 -12.77 -2.98
CA ARG A 97 -35.71 -11.73 -2.68
C ARG A 97 -35.16 -10.69 -1.72
N ALA A 98 -35.72 -9.49 -1.74
CA ALA A 98 -35.62 -8.61 -0.58
C ALA A 98 -36.35 -9.28 0.61
N THR A 99 -35.82 -9.14 1.82
CA THR A 99 -36.42 -9.73 3.03
C THR A 99 -37.89 -9.30 3.16
N GLY A 100 -38.80 -10.28 3.27
CA GLY A 100 -40.25 -10.06 3.29
C GLY A 100 -40.93 -9.94 1.92
N GLY A 101 -40.18 -9.99 0.82
CA GLY A 101 -40.71 -9.98 -0.55
C GLY A 101 -41.01 -11.36 -1.14
N ASN A 102 -41.25 -11.38 -2.45
CA ASN A 102 -41.42 -12.60 -3.26
C ASN A 102 -40.09 -13.03 -3.87
N PHE A 103 -39.86 -14.35 -3.95
CA PHE A 103 -38.69 -14.90 -4.63
C PHE A 103 -38.73 -14.67 -6.14
N THR A 104 -37.56 -14.38 -6.70
CA THR A 104 -37.29 -14.21 -8.12
C THR A 104 -36.12 -15.13 -8.50
N ASP A 105 -36.23 -15.82 -9.63
CA ASP A 105 -35.16 -16.70 -10.11
C ASP A 105 -34.00 -15.90 -10.69
N TRP A 106 -32.77 -16.29 -10.35
CA TRP A 106 -31.54 -15.77 -10.94
C TRP A 106 -31.02 -16.76 -12.00
N PRO A 107 -30.73 -16.30 -13.24
CA PRO A 107 -30.21 -17.19 -14.27
C PRO A 107 -28.89 -17.85 -13.85
N HIS A 108 -28.89 -19.17 -13.87
CA HIS A 108 -27.71 -20.01 -13.63
C HIS A 108 -27.87 -21.30 -14.43
N THR A 109 -26.75 -21.82 -14.95
CA THR A 109 -26.73 -23.09 -15.68
C THR A 109 -25.42 -23.83 -15.41
N GLY A 110 -25.50 -25.13 -15.24
CA GLY A 110 -24.36 -26.02 -15.06
C GLY A 110 -23.96 -26.18 -13.60
N THR A 111 -22.77 -26.73 -13.38
CA THR A 111 -22.36 -27.27 -12.06
C THR A 111 -21.51 -26.31 -11.22
N SER A 112 -21.39 -25.04 -11.63
CA SER A 112 -20.74 -24.01 -10.79
C SER A 112 -21.46 -23.90 -9.46
N THR A 113 -20.70 -23.72 -8.38
CA THR A 113 -21.22 -23.55 -7.01
C THR A 113 -21.14 -22.09 -6.54
N THR A 114 -21.14 -21.17 -7.50
CA THR A 114 -21.06 -19.72 -7.27
C THR A 114 -21.94 -18.95 -8.25
N ALA A 115 -22.47 -17.81 -7.81
CA ALA A 115 -23.18 -16.85 -8.65
C ALA A 115 -23.02 -15.42 -8.13
N THR A 116 -23.18 -14.44 -9.03
CA THR A 116 -23.19 -13.02 -8.68
C THR A 116 -24.51 -12.41 -9.11
N ILE A 117 -25.38 -12.09 -8.14
CA ILE A 117 -26.66 -11.42 -8.36
C ILE A 117 -26.38 -9.92 -8.45
N THR A 118 -26.89 -9.24 -9.47
CA THR A 118 -26.61 -7.82 -9.74
C THR A 118 -27.90 -6.97 -9.81
N SER A 119 -27.74 -5.65 -9.97
CA SER A 119 -28.84 -4.69 -10.12
C SER A 119 -29.79 -4.64 -8.91
N LEU A 120 -29.24 -4.82 -7.71
CA LEU A 120 -29.99 -4.78 -6.46
C LEU A 120 -30.11 -3.36 -5.92
N MET A 121 -31.14 -3.11 -5.12
CA MET A 121 -31.28 -1.87 -4.37
C MET A 121 -30.23 -1.82 -3.27
N SER A 122 -29.64 -0.65 -3.03
CA SER A 122 -28.73 -0.42 -1.92
C SER A 122 -29.46 -0.40 -0.57
N GLU A 123 -28.71 -0.57 0.52
CA GLU A 123 -29.24 -0.52 1.89
C GLU A 123 -30.44 -1.48 2.13
N THR A 124 -30.46 -2.59 1.41
CA THR A 124 -31.58 -3.54 1.38
C THR A 124 -31.10 -4.93 1.76
N SER A 125 -31.78 -5.57 2.72
CA SER A 125 -31.52 -6.97 3.09
C SER A 125 -32.15 -7.92 2.09
N TYR A 126 -31.37 -8.92 1.66
CA TYR A 126 -31.75 -9.96 0.71
C TYR A 126 -31.58 -11.36 1.30
N GLU A 127 -32.44 -12.26 0.85
CA GLU A 127 -32.39 -13.70 1.11
C GLU A 127 -32.15 -14.45 -0.20
N VAL A 128 -31.24 -15.42 -0.20
CA VAL A 128 -30.89 -16.25 -1.36
C VAL A 128 -31.02 -17.73 -1.01
N GLN A 129 -31.61 -18.52 -1.93
CA GLN A 129 -31.74 -19.97 -1.82
C GLN A 129 -31.24 -20.65 -3.08
N VAL A 130 -30.76 -21.89 -2.92
CA VAL A 130 -30.23 -22.71 -4.00
C VAL A 130 -30.82 -24.12 -3.91
N ARG A 131 -31.07 -24.77 -5.05
CA ARG A 131 -31.38 -26.21 -5.13
C ARG A 131 -30.61 -26.86 -6.26
N ALA A 132 -30.29 -28.13 -6.10
CA ALA A 132 -29.57 -28.95 -7.09
C ALA A 132 -30.53 -29.84 -7.89
N THR A 133 -30.16 -30.12 -9.15
CA THR A 133 -30.87 -31.00 -10.08
C THR A 133 -29.93 -32.07 -10.64
N ASN A 134 -30.43 -33.30 -10.78
CA ASN A 134 -29.84 -34.37 -11.59
C ASN A 134 -30.89 -34.95 -12.57
N ASP A 135 -30.55 -36.01 -13.30
CA ASP A 135 -31.44 -36.64 -14.28
C ASP A 135 -32.69 -37.29 -13.65
N GLU A 136 -32.71 -37.51 -12.34
CA GLU A 136 -33.82 -38.09 -11.57
C GLU A 136 -34.64 -37.05 -10.79
N GLY A 137 -34.26 -35.77 -10.92
CA GLY A 137 -35.06 -34.64 -10.51
C GLY A 137 -34.32 -33.62 -9.66
N THR A 138 -35.12 -32.83 -8.95
CA THR A 138 -34.64 -31.63 -8.27
C THR A 138 -34.89 -31.71 -6.77
N SER A 139 -33.87 -31.33 -6.01
CA SER A 139 -33.93 -31.22 -4.55
C SER A 139 -34.87 -30.10 -4.07
N GLY A 140 -35.17 -30.10 -2.77
CA GLY A 140 -35.81 -28.94 -2.12
C GLY A 140 -34.86 -27.73 -2.01
N TRP A 141 -35.41 -26.52 -1.98
CA TRP A 141 -34.65 -25.28 -1.76
C TRP A 141 -33.91 -25.27 -0.42
N SER A 142 -32.64 -24.83 -0.42
CA SER A 142 -31.84 -24.61 0.79
C SER A 142 -32.53 -23.66 1.79
N PRO A 143 -32.08 -23.61 3.05
CA PRO A 143 -32.37 -22.45 3.90
C PRO A 143 -31.78 -21.18 3.27
N SER A 144 -32.29 -20.01 3.65
CA SER A 144 -31.83 -18.74 3.10
C SER A 144 -30.44 -18.37 3.63
N GLY A 145 -29.52 -18.03 2.71
CA GLY A 145 -28.37 -17.18 3.00
C GLY A 145 -28.80 -15.72 2.97
N ASN A 146 -28.20 -14.87 3.80
CA ASN A 146 -28.62 -13.48 3.96
C ASN A 146 -27.47 -12.52 3.65
N GLY A 147 -27.76 -11.40 2.98
CA GLY A 147 -26.81 -10.31 2.75
C GLY A 147 -27.54 -8.97 2.69
N THR A 148 -26.97 -7.92 3.27
CA THR A 148 -27.53 -6.56 3.21
C THR A 148 -26.64 -5.69 2.36
N THR A 149 -27.18 -5.15 1.26
CA THR A 149 -26.43 -4.25 0.40
C THR A 149 -26.08 -2.96 1.15
N SER A 150 -24.91 -2.41 0.90
CA SER A 150 -24.48 -1.15 1.52
C SER A 150 -24.95 0.07 0.73
N ARG A 151 -24.89 1.26 1.34
CA ARG A 151 -25.02 2.53 0.61
C ARG A 151 -23.91 2.63 -0.45
N PRO A 152 -24.20 3.09 -1.68
CA PRO A 152 -23.14 3.34 -2.65
C PRO A 152 -22.17 4.40 -2.10
N ALA A 153 -20.87 4.17 -2.28
CA ALA A 153 -19.89 5.19 -1.92
C ALA A 153 -20.26 6.51 -2.66
N PRO A 154 -20.22 7.67 -1.98
CA PRO A 154 -20.34 8.95 -2.65
C PRO A 154 -19.34 9.04 -3.79
N GLY A 155 -19.76 9.64 -4.90
CA GLY A 155 -18.84 10.01 -5.95
C GLY A 155 -17.80 11.02 -5.47
N PHE A 156 -16.60 10.99 -6.04
CA PHE A 156 -15.52 11.92 -5.72
C PHE A 156 -15.56 13.21 -6.56
N ALA A 157 -16.24 13.19 -7.70
CA ALA A 157 -16.30 14.36 -8.58
C ALA A 157 -17.15 15.47 -7.94
N PRO A 158 -16.68 16.73 -7.96
CA PRO A 158 -17.49 17.87 -7.52
C PRO A 158 -18.82 17.91 -8.25
N VAL A 159 -19.91 18.23 -7.53
CA VAL A 159 -21.27 18.13 -8.08
C VAL A 159 -21.59 19.21 -9.12
N ASP A 160 -20.91 20.35 -9.07
CA ASP A 160 -21.07 21.47 -9.98
C ASP A 160 -19.83 22.40 -9.96
N GLN A 161 -19.88 23.50 -10.73
CA GLN A 161 -18.86 24.53 -10.79
C GLN A 161 -18.55 25.16 -9.43
N ASN A 162 -19.56 25.41 -8.59
CA ASN A 162 -19.37 26.08 -7.31
C ASN A 162 -18.66 25.17 -6.30
N ALA A 163 -19.04 23.89 -6.28
CA ALA A 163 -18.35 22.86 -5.53
C ALA A 163 -16.89 22.72 -6.01
N PHE A 164 -16.66 22.71 -7.32
CA PHE A 164 -15.31 22.67 -7.88
C PHE A 164 -14.50 23.90 -7.47
N ASN A 165 -15.03 25.12 -7.65
CA ASN A 165 -14.37 26.36 -7.24
C ASN A 165 -14.01 26.36 -5.75
N THR A 166 -14.94 25.95 -4.90
CA THR A 166 -14.72 25.88 -3.44
C THR A 166 -13.57 24.94 -3.11
N PHE A 167 -13.50 23.81 -3.82
CA PHE A 167 -12.45 22.82 -3.62
C PHE A 167 -11.08 23.29 -4.14
N VAL A 168 -11.01 23.95 -5.29
CA VAL A 168 -9.73 24.32 -5.92
C VAL A 168 -9.14 25.66 -5.47
N THR A 169 -9.89 26.52 -4.78
CA THR A 169 -9.45 27.89 -4.44
C THR A 169 -8.14 27.94 -3.62
N ASP A 170 -7.84 26.87 -2.87
CA ASP A 170 -6.62 26.75 -2.07
C ASP A 170 -5.87 25.46 -2.41
N LYS A 171 -5.81 25.11 -3.71
CA LYS A 171 -5.12 23.89 -4.18
C LYS A 171 -4.35 24.14 -5.47
N ILE A 172 -3.27 23.38 -5.64
CA ILE A 172 -2.51 23.29 -6.88
C ILE A 172 -2.88 21.99 -7.58
N LEU A 173 -3.31 22.05 -8.83
CA LEU A 173 -3.48 20.86 -9.67
C LEU A 173 -2.17 20.57 -10.37
N SER A 174 -1.50 19.52 -9.94
CA SER A 174 -0.34 18.98 -10.62
C SER A 174 -0.77 17.90 -11.61
N VAL A 175 -0.19 17.95 -12.79
CA VAL A 175 -0.25 16.93 -13.84
C VAL A 175 1.19 16.53 -14.14
N GLU A 176 1.41 15.33 -14.65
CA GLU A 176 2.74 14.72 -14.84
C GLU A 176 3.86 15.66 -15.36
N SER A 177 3.54 16.67 -16.18
CA SER A 177 4.53 17.59 -16.76
C SER A 177 4.29 19.09 -16.49
N TYR A 178 3.21 19.46 -15.80
CA TYR A 178 2.88 20.86 -15.53
C TYR A 178 1.97 21.00 -14.30
N TYR A 179 1.86 22.20 -13.76
CA TYR A 179 0.88 22.51 -12.70
C TYR A 179 0.00 23.69 -13.08
N ILE A 180 -1.17 23.74 -12.44
CA ILE A 180 -2.16 24.79 -12.55
C ILE A 180 -2.45 25.33 -11.16
N GLU A 181 -2.28 26.63 -11.00
CA GLU A 181 -2.76 27.37 -9.85
C GLU A 181 -4.17 27.89 -10.14
N PHE A 182 -5.13 27.57 -9.28
CA PHE A 182 -6.48 28.11 -9.40
C PHE A 182 -6.59 29.42 -8.62
N LEU A 183 -7.03 30.46 -9.31
CA LEU A 183 -7.16 31.81 -8.80
C LEU A 183 -8.65 32.16 -8.61
N SER A 184 -8.90 33.22 -7.85
CA SER A 184 -10.25 33.73 -7.60
C SER A 184 -11.02 34.05 -8.90
N ALA A 185 -12.36 33.98 -8.83
CA ALA A 185 -13.26 34.33 -9.93
C ALA A 185 -13.12 33.46 -11.20
N GLY A 186 -12.84 32.16 -11.04
CA GLY A 186 -12.79 31.22 -12.17
C GLY A 186 -11.56 31.44 -13.06
N ARG A 187 -10.46 31.91 -12.48
CA ARG A 187 -9.20 32.20 -13.16
C ARG A 187 -8.17 31.13 -12.81
N PHE A 188 -7.21 30.89 -13.69
CA PHE A 188 -6.09 29.99 -13.39
C PHE A 188 -4.81 30.55 -14.01
N GLU A 189 -3.67 30.04 -13.56
CA GLU A 189 -2.38 30.23 -14.19
C GLU A 189 -1.66 28.88 -14.29
N GLU A 190 -1.23 28.50 -15.49
CA GLU A 190 -0.41 27.30 -15.71
C GLU A 190 1.07 27.69 -15.66
N ASN A 191 1.84 26.93 -14.86
CA ASN A 191 3.29 27.10 -14.69
C ASN A 191 3.72 28.56 -14.41
N ASN A 192 2.88 29.35 -13.74
CA ASN A 192 3.10 30.76 -13.45
C ASN A 192 3.43 31.62 -14.70
N ALA A 193 2.94 31.20 -15.88
CA ALA A 193 3.26 31.82 -17.15
C ALA A 193 2.05 32.00 -18.08
N TYR A 194 1.05 31.10 -18.00
CA TYR A 194 -0.05 31.08 -18.96
C TYR A 194 -1.39 31.26 -18.23
N PRO A 195 -1.87 32.52 -18.09
CA PRO A 195 -3.13 32.80 -17.41
C PRO A 195 -4.34 32.51 -18.30
N GLY A 196 -5.44 32.15 -17.66
CA GLY A 196 -6.71 31.88 -18.33
C GLY A 196 -7.91 31.84 -17.40
N SER A 197 -9.05 31.46 -17.95
CA SER A 197 -10.31 31.20 -17.23
C SER A 197 -10.72 29.74 -17.36
N TYR A 198 -11.43 29.20 -16.37
CA TYR A 198 -11.86 27.80 -16.39
C TYR A 198 -13.35 27.63 -16.07
N THR A 199 -13.92 26.53 -16.56
CA THR A 199 -15.23 26.03 -16.15
C THR A 199 -15.20 24.53 -15.88
N PHE A 200 -16.03 24.03 -14.98
CA PHE A 200 -16.16 22.63 -14.62
C PHE A 200 -17.61 22.14 -14.77
N SER A 201 -17.77 20.95 -15.35
CA SER A 201 -19.05 20.26 -15.49
C SER A 201 -18.96 18.84 -14.94
N ASN A 202 -19.83 18.46 -14.00
CA ASN A 202 -19.96 17.08 -13.54
C ASN A 202 -20.59 16.20 -14.63
N THR A 203 -20.00 15.04 -14.92
CA THR A 203 -20.53 14.08 -15.91
C THR A 203 -20.87 12.72 -15.31
N GLY A 204 -20.64 12.54 -14.00
CA GLY A 204 -20.87 11.29 -13.28
C GLY A 204 -20.36 11.38 -11.84
N SER A 205 -20.55 10.32 -11.06
CA SER A 205 -20.11 10.28 -9.66
C SER A 205 -18.60 10.48 -9.53
N ASN A 206 -17.81 9.97 -10.46
CA ASN A 206 -16.35 10.04 -10.45
C ASN A 206 -15.78 10.67 -11.72
N THR A 207 -16.59 11.40 -12.49
CA THR A 207 -16.15 11.99 -13.76
C THR A 207 -16.60 13.44 -13.89
N GLY A 208 -15.75 14.27 -14.49
CA GLY A 208 -16.06 15.66 -14.78
C GLY A 208 -15.26 16.16 -15.98
N ILE A 209 -15.66 17.31 -16.50
CA ILE A 209 -14.98 18.00 -17.59
C ILE A 209 -14.54 19.37 -17.08
N LEU A 210 -13.24 19.64 -17.14
CA LEU A 210 -12.63 20.95 -16.91
C LEU A 210 -12.32 21.59 -18.27
N THR A 211 -12.85 22.76 -18.55
CA THR A 211 -12.55 23.54 -19.76
C THR A 211 -11.71 24.74 -19.39
N GLN A 212 -10.55 24.90 -20.01
CA GLN A 212 -9.62 26.02 -19.81
C GLN A 212 -9.56 26.90 -21.05
N ASN A 213 -9.57 28.21 -20.87
CA ASN A 213 -9.45 29.22 -21.92
C ASN A 213 -8.29 30.17 -21.61
N TYR A 214 -7.23 30.12 -22.41
CA TYR A 214 -6.01 30.93 -22.21
C TYR A 214 -6.17 32.31 -22.85
N ASP A 215 -5.82 33.36 -22.10
CA ASP A 215 -5.98 34.75 -22.54
C ASP A 215 -5.07 35.11 -23.75
N GLY A 216 -3.95 34.42 -23.91
CA GLY A 216 -2.93 34.66 -24.94
C GLY A 216 -2.92 33.67 -26.10
N GLY A 217 -3.88 32.75 -26.20
CA GLY A 217 -3.91 31.75 -27.27
C GLY A 217 -2.92 30.58 -27.11
N HIS A 218 -2.33 30.40 -25.91
CA HIS A 218 -1.54 29.21 -25.55
C HIS A 218 -2.32 27.93 -25.88
N LEU A 219 -1.63 26.92 -26.43
CA LEU A 219 -2.20 25.64 -26.87
C LEU A 219 -3.43 25.75 -27.81
N GLY A 220 -3.52 26.84 -28.59
CA GLY A 220 -4.66 27.06 -29.49
C GLY A 220 -5.90 27.64 -28.81
N GLY A 221 -5.76 28.18 -27.60
CA GLY A 221 -6.74 29.03 -26.93
C GLY A 221 -7.66 28.32 -25.93
N THR A 222 -8.15 27.12 -26.28
CA THR A 222 -9.06 26.35 -25.40
C THR A 222 -8.61 24.91 -25.28
N CYS A 223 -8.63 24.40 -24.04
CA CYS A 223 -8.41 23.00 -23.70
C CYS A 223 -9.63 22.42 -22.99
N THR A 224 -10.04 21.21 -23.38
CA THR A 224 -11.06 20.41 -22.70
C THR A 224 -10.39 19.21 -22.05
N ILE A 225 -10.57 19.05 -20.74
CA ILE A 225 -9.94 18.02 -19.92
C ILE A 225 -11.03 17.13 -19.33
N GLU A 226 -11.03 15.86 -19.70
CA GLU A 226 -11.86 14.83 -19.09
C GLU A 226 -11.14 14.29 -17.86
N MET A 227 -11.72 14.48 -16.68
CA MET A 227 -11.17 14.04 -15.40
C MET A 227 -11.92 12.81 -14.88
N THR A 228 -11.18 11.78 -14.52
CA THR A 228 -11.65 10.62 -13.74
C THR A 228 -11.06 10.70 -12.34
N PHE A 229 -11.92 10.71 -11.33
CA PHE A 229 -11.54 10.87 -9.93
C PHE A 229 -11.41 9.48 -9.27
N SER A 230 -10.23 9.15 -8.75
CA SER A 230 -10.02 7.97 -7.88
C SER A 230 -10.17 8.32 -6.40
N SER A 231 -10.02 9.59 -6.06
CA SER A 231 -10.31 10.18 -4.76
C SER A 231 -10.73 11.65 -4.94
N THR A 232 -10.95 12.39 -3.87
CA THR A 232 -11.19 13.84 -3.95
C THR A 232 -9.98 14.62 -4.43
N THR A 233 -8.76 14.09 -4.27
CA THR A 233 -7.51 14.79 -4.58
C THR A 233 -6.68 14.13 -5.68
N THR A 234 -7.06 12.95 -6.18
CA THR A 234 -6.27 12.23 -7.18
C THR A 234 -7.14 11.60 -8.25
N GLY A 235 -6.55 11.38 -9.42
CA GLY A 235 -7.23 10.69 -10.51
C GLY A 235 -6.40 10.60 -11.77
N THR A 236 -7.09 10.35 -12.86
CA THR A 236 -6.52 10.43 -14.21
C THR A 236 -7.26 11.42 -15.09
N LEU A 237 -6.58 11.96 -16.09
CA LEU A 237 -7.16 12.90 -17.03
C LEU A 237 -6.74 12.62 -18.47
N ARG A 238 -7.54 13.14 -19.39
CA ARG A 238 -7.23 13.22 -20.82
C ARG A 238 -7.55 14.63 -21.30
N ALA A 239 -6.60 15.27 -21.98
CA ALA A 239 -6.73 16.65 -22.43
C ALA A 239 -6.76 16.74 -23.97
N LYS A 240 -7.58 17.66 -24.47
CA LYS A 240 -7.66 18.04 -25.88
C LYS A 240 -7.60 19.56 -26.01
N CYS A 241 -6.58 20.08 -26.69
CA CYS A 241 -6.36 21.51 -26.86
C CYS A 241 -6.37 21.91 -28.35
N GLY A 242 -6.93 23.07 -28.68
CA GLY A 242 -6.89 23.62 -30.04
C GLY A 242 -7.37 22.65 -31.14
N SER A 243 -6.70 22.68 -32.31
CA SER A 243 -7.01 21.85 -33.49
C SER A 243 -6.13 20.60 -33.65
N GLU A 244 -5.08 20.42 -32.84
CA GLU A 244 -4.16 19.27 -32.92
C GLU A 244 -3.91 18.59 -31.56
N GLN A 245 -3.94 17.25 -31.62
CA GLN A 245 -3.43 16.19 -30.74
C GLN A 245 -3.98 16.12 -29.30
N ASN A 246 -4.88 15.14 -29.11
CA ASN A 246 -5.13 14.50 -27.82
C ASN A 246 -3.79 14.04 -27.22
N TYR A 247 -3.55 14.29 -25.93
CA TYR A 247 -2.75 13.34 -25.17
C TYR A 247 -3.63 12.08 -25.02
N ASP A 248 -3.56 11.14 -25.98
CA ASP A 248 -4.37 9.91 -25.97
C ASP A 248 -4.04 9.03 -24.74
N SER A 249 -2.84 9.22 -24.16
CA SER A 249 -2.48 8.58 -22.89
C SER A 249 -3.11 9.31 -21.72
N SER A 250 -3.94 8.58 -20.98
CA SER A 250 -4.39 8.96 -19.64
C SER A 250 -3.20 9.36 -18.76
N GLN A 251 -3.18 10.58 -18.26
CA GLN A 251 -2.16 11.09 -17.33
C GLN A 251 -2.68 11.08 -15.90
N ALA A 252 -1.81 10.80 -14.94
CA ALA A 252 -2.13 10.99 -13.54
C ALA A 252 -2.20 12.50 -13.21
N TRP A 253 -3.08 12.85 -12.28
CA TRP A 253 -3.13 14.19 -11.70
C TRP A 253 -3.38 14.11 -10.20
N GLN A 254 -2.95 15.16 -9.49
CA GLN A 254 -3.18 15.32 -8.07
C GLN A 254 -3.42 16.79 -7.69
N PHE A 255 -4.30 17.00 -6.71
CA PHE A 255 -4.42 18.25 -6.00
C PHE A 255 -3.57 18.20 -4.74
N SER A 256 -2.67 19.16 -4.58
CA SER A 256 -1.92 19.39 -3.36
C SER A 256 -2.33 20.71 -2.72
N ASP A 257 -2.05 20.86 -1.43
CA ASP A 257 -2.05 22.17 -0.79
C ASP A 257 -1.02 23.09 -1.47
N PRO A 258 -1.24 24.40 -1.50
CA PRO A 258 -0.23 25.36 -1.92
C PRO A 258 0.93 25.34 -0.93
N PRO A 259 2.17 25.56 -1.40
CA PRO A 259 3.32 25.64 -0.51
C PRO A 259 3.16 26.71 0.57
N ASP A 260 3.69 26.45 1.77
CA ASP A 260 3.80 27.45 2.83
C ASP A 260 5.10 28.25 2.68
N PRO A 261 5.06 29.52 2.25
CA PRO A 261 6.25 30.28 1.95
C PRO A 261 7.02 30.77 3.19
N ASN A 262 6.76 30.21 4.38
CA ASN A 262 7.36 30.64 5.64
C ASN A 262 7.78 29.51 6.57
N ALA A 263 7.48 28.25 6.26
CA ALA A 263 7.74 27.13 7.15
C ALA A 263 8.21 25.93 6.36
N PHE A 264 9.02 25.08 7.00
CA PHE A 264 9.41 23.81 6.43
C PHE A 264 8.26 22.80 6.55
N ASN A 265 7.92 22.11 5.47
CA ASN A 265 6.81 21.17 5.37
C ASN A 265 7.28 19.80 4.82
N ILE A 266 6.81 18.72 5.46
CA ILE A 266 7.07 17.36 4.99
C ILE A 266 5.76 16.73 4.49
N GLU A 267 5.64 16.60 3.18
CA GLU A 267 4.53 15.89 2.56
C GLU A 267 4.77 14.38 2.55
N VAL A 268 3.96 13.60 3.26
CA VAL A 268 4.05 12.12 3.23
C VAL A 268 3.02 11.53 2.27
N ILE A 269 3.51 10.79 1.27
CA ILE A 269 2.68 10.03 0.31
C ILE A 269 2.72 8.54 0.66
N TRP A 270 1.57 7.99 1.04
CA TRP A 270 1.42 6.57 1.32
C TRP A 270 1.35 5.73 0.05
N VAL A 271 2.28 4.77 -0.09
CA VAL A 271 2.26 3.80 -1.18
C VAL A 271 1.67 2.48 -0.71
N GLY A 272 0.58 2.05 -1.35
CA GLY A 272 -0.08 0.78 -1.08
C GLY A 272 -1.29 0.93 -0.17
N SER A 273 -1.47 -0.03 0.74
CA SER A 273 -2.59 0.01 1.70
C SER A 273 -2.37 1.09 2.75
N GLU A 274 -3.47 1.75 3.12
CA GLU A 274 -3.46 2.74 4.20
C GLU A 274 -2.93 2.10 5.50
N PRO A 275 -1.95 2.72 6.19
CA PRO A 275 -1.44 2.22 7.46
C PRO A 275 -2.52 2.22 8.54
N SER A 276 -2.32 1.42 9.58
CA SER A 276 -3.20 1.50 10.76
C SER A 276 -3.07 2.86 11.45
N ALA A 277 -4.10 3.26 12.19
CA ALA A 277 -4.13 4.55 12.89
C ALA A 277 -2.93 4.76 13.84
N ALA A 278 -2.39 3.70 14.44
CA ALA A 278 -1.21 3.77 15.29
C ALA A 278 0.05 4.16 14.50
N HIS A 279 0.25 3.56 13.33
CA HIS A 279 1.36 3.93 12.45
C HIS A 279 1.18 5.36 11.95
N GLN A 280 -0.01 5.72 11.46
CA GLN A 280 -0.29 7.10 11.00
C GLN A 280 0.02 8.14 12.09
N ALA A 281 -0.39 7.88 13.34
CA ALA A 281 -0.10 8.78 14.46
C ALA A 281 1.40 8.89 14.74
N ALA A 282 2.15 7.79 14.66
CA ALA A 282 3.60 7.80 14.86
C ALA A 282 4.33 8.55 13.73
N PHE A 283 3.93 8.36 12.48
CA PHE A 283 4.48 9.10 11.33
C PHE A 283 4.20 10.60 11.45
N ASN A 284 2.96 10.98 11.78
CA ASN A 284 2.60 12.38 11.93
C ASN A 284 3.38 13.04 13.08
N ALA A 285 3.61 12.32 14.18
CA ALA A 285 4.46 12.80 15.27
C ALA A 285 5.92 13.03 14.81
N ALA A 286 6.48 12.15 13.98
CA ALA A 286 7.81 12.32 13.41
C ALA A 286 7.89 13.52 12.46
N VAL A 287 6.88 13.71 11.59
CA VAL A 287 6.75 14.89 10.72
C VAL A 287 6.73 16.17 11.55
N THR A 288 5.78 16.29 12.48
CA THR A 288 5.65 17.46 13.35
C THR A 288 6.93 17.76 14.12
N ARG A 289 7.64 16.70 14.56
CA ARG A 289 8.91 16.87 15.26
C ARG A 289 9.98 17.49 14.34
N TRP A 290 10.15 17.00 13.12
CA TRP A 290 11.11 17.58 12.18
C TRP A 290 10.74 18.99 11.72
N GLU A 291 9.47 19.25 11.41
CA GLU A 291 8.97 20.59 11.05
C GLU A 291 9.11 21.60 12.20
N SER A 292 9.06 21.15 13.46
CA SER A 292 9.34 22.03 14.61
C SER A 292 10.82 22.39 14.76
N ILE A 293 11.71 21.57 14.19
CA ILE A 293 13.16 21.74 14.30
C ILE A 293 13.68 22.56 13.12
N ILE A 294 13.22 22.29 11.91
CA ILE A 294 13.65 23.01 10.70
C ILE A 294 12.72 24.21 10.54
N THR A 295 13.20 25.40 10.85
CA THR A 295 12.33 26.57 11.02
C THR A 295 12.23 27.47 9.81
N SER A 296 13.02 27.21 8.76
CA SER A 296 12.98 27.99 7.52
C SER A 296 12.45 27.15 6.38
N ASP A 297 11.54 27.77 5.64
CA ASP A 297 11.17 27.41 4.26
C ASP A 297 12.42 27.26 3.37
N ILE A 298 12.38 26.31 2.44
CA ILE A 298 13.35 26.10 1.36
C ILE A 298 12.64 26.15 0.00
N PRO A 299 13.30 26.61 -1.09
CA PRO A 299 12.59 26.95 -2.32
C PRO A 299 11.67 25.86 -2.89
N ASP A 300 10.44 26.14 -3.31
CA ASP A 300 9.59 25.10 -3.93
C ASP A 300 10.19 24.49 -5.20
N VAL A 301 9.96 23.19 -5.45
CA VAL A 301 10.32 22.56 -6.73
C VAL A 301 9.12 21.86 -7.35
N PHE A 302 8.82 22.19 -8.60
CA PHE A 302 7.98 21.34 -9.41
C PHE A 302 8.80 20.16 -9.95
N VAL A 303 8.43 18.94 -9.58
CA VAL A 303 9.04 17.71 -10.10
C VAL A 303 8.17 17.21 -11.25
N SER A 304 8.74 17.05 -12.45
CA SER A 304 8.03 16.38 -13.55
C SER A 304 8.15 14.85 -13.42
N SER A 305 7.24 14.10 -14.03
CA SER A 305 7.27 12.63 -14.02
C SER A 305 8.48 12.05 -14.74
N ASP A 306 9.05 12.79 -15.71
CA ASP A 306 10.24 12.37 -16.43
C ASP A 306 11.51 12.50 -15.56
N GLU A 307 11.53 13.49 -14.67
CA GLU A 307 12.60 13.70 -13.69
C GLU A 307 12.44 12.77 -12.49
N GLY A 308 11.25 12.75 -11.87
CA GLY A 308 10.98 11.97 -10.67
C GLY A 308 10.80 10.47 -10.91
N GLY A 309 10.46 10.07 -12.13
CA GLY A 309 10.24 8.67 -12.50
C GLY A 309 9.12 8.01 -11.69
N THR A 310 9.41 6.84 -11.12
CA THR A 310 8.47 6.15 -10.23
C THR A 310 9.13 5.70 -8.93
N ILE A 311 8.37 5.76 -7.85
CA ILE A 311 8.72 5.17 -6.54
C ILE A 311 7.65 4.13 -6.21
N ASP A 312 8.06 2.87 -6.07
CA ASP A 312 7.17 1.75 -5.75
C ASP A 312 5.95 1.64 -6.71
N GLY A 313 6.14 2.01 -7.98
CA GLY A 313 5.10 1.99 -9.01
C GLY A 313 4.21 3.24 -9.06
N VAL A 314 4.39 4.19 -8.16
CA VAL A 314 3.70 5.49 -8.15
C VAL A 314 4.54 6.50 -8.93
N LYS A 315 3.93 7.23 -9.87
CA LYS A 315 4.61 8.32 -10.58
C LYS A 315 4.90 9.46 -9.63
N VAL A 316 6.13 9.98 -9.68
CA VAL A 316 6.56 11.11 -8.86
C VAL A 316 6.45 12.38 -9.69
N PHE A 317 5.49 13.24 -9.37
CA PHE A 317 5.36 14.55 -10.01
C PHE A 317 4.63 15.54 -9.11
N GLY A 318 4.63 16.81 -9.51
CA GLY A 318 3.91 17.88 -8.85
C GLY A 318 4.79 18.83 -8.06
N LEU A 319 4.18 19.91 -7.58
CA LEU A 319 4.85 20.90 -6.75
C LEU A 319 5.19 20.26 -5.39
N VAL A 320 6.45 20.30 -5.02
CA VAL A 320 6.96 19.83 -3.73
C VAL A 320 7.34 21.06 -2.93
N ASP A 321 6.58 21.27 -1.86
CA ASP A 321 6.90 22.17 -0.77
C ASP A 321 7.91 21.45 0.13
N ASP A 322 9.12 22.02 0.21
CA ASP A 322 10.32 21.51 0.86
C ASP A 322 10.75 20.06 0.62
N LEU A 323 10.04 19.08 1.19
CA LEU A 323 10.33 17.65 1.14
C LEU A 323 9.07 16.79 0.99
N ARG A 324 9.04 15.95 -0.04
CA ARG A 324 8.03 14.89 -0.20
C ARG A 324 8.62 13.51 0.09
N ILE A 325 8.02 12.74 0.99
CA ILE A 325 8.46 11.39 1.33
C ILE A 325 7.42 10.35 0.90
N TYR A 326 7.83 9.41 0.05
CA TYR A 326 7.03 8.24 -0.29
C TYR A 326 7.26 7.15 0.76
N ALA A 327 6.25 6.92 1.60
CA ALA A 327 6.30 5.99 2.71
C ALA A 327 5.53 4.71 2.40
N ARG A 328 6.10 3.57 2.78
CA ARG A 328 5.50 2.25 2.55
C ARG A 328 5.71 1.31 3.74
N LEU A 329 4.65 0.60 4.11
CA LEU A 329 4.73 -0.58 4.98
C LEU A 329 4.65 -1.82 4.11
N ALA A 330 5.71 -2.64 4.09
CA ALA A 330 5.76 -3.85 3.28
C ALA A 330 6.65 -4.90 3.95
N ASN A 331 6.54 -6.17 3.57
CA ASN A 331 7.56 -7.15 3.91
C ASN A 331 8.79 -6.89 3.02
N ILE A 332 9.98 -6.80 3.61
CA ILE A 332 11.25 -6.59 2.90
C ILE A 332 11.98 -7.92 2.78
N ASP A 333 12.29 -8.56 3.91
CA ASP A 333 13.01 -9.83 3.98
C ASP A 333 12.46 -10.80 5.03
N GLY A 334 11.45 -10.38 5.80
CA GLY A 334 10.86 -11.20 6.86
C GLY A 334 11.51 -10.93 8.21
N PRO A 335 11.28 -11.78 9.23
CA PRO A 335 11.70 -11.42 10.58
C PRO A 335 13.23 -11.39 10.78
N GLY A 336 13.75 -10.30 11.33
CA GLY A 336 15.04 -10.21 12.01
C GLY A 336 16.24 -9.71 11.19
N GLU A 337 16.03 -9.19 9.97
CA GLU A 337 17.10 -8.67 9.12
C GLU A 337 17.01 -7.15 8.92
N THR A 338 16.07 -6.65 8.10
CA THR A 338 15.99 -5.22 7.72
C THR A 338 14.78 -4.55 8.33
N LEU A 339 14.98 -3.67 9.33
CA LEU A 339 13.87 -2.89 9.92
C LEU A 339 13.25 -1.90 8.92
N GLY A 340 14.05 -1.35 8.02
CA GLY A 340 13.59 -0.38 7.04
C GLY A 340 14.64 0.01 6.01
N SER A 341 14.25 0.93 5.13
CA SER A 341 15.14 1.58 4.18
C SER A 341 14.67 3.01 4.03
N ALA A 342 15.56 3.98 4.10
CA ALA A 342 15.21 5.37 3.92
C ALA A 342 16.33 6.18 3.28
N GLY A 343 15.94 7.27 2.62
CA GLY A 343 16.87 8.25 2.10
C GLY A 343 16.32 9.05 0.93
N PRO A 344 17.08 10.06 0.49
CA PRO A 344 16.69 10.90 -0.62
C PRO A 344 16.72 10.16 -1.95
N ARG A 345 15.87 10.62 -2.86
CA ARG A 345 15.77 10.17 -4.26
C ARG A 345 16.20 11.29 -5.18
N GLU A 346 15.57 12.44 -5.02
CA GLU A 346 15.85 13.66 -5.78
C GLU A 346 16.37 14.75 -4.86
N MET A 347 17.35 15.49 -5.35
CA MET A 347 18.06 16.52 -4.60
C MET A 347 18.00 17.85 -5.34
N ARG A 348 18.08 18.94 -4.59
CA ARG A 348 18.24 20.28 -5.13
C ARG A 348 19.62 20.45 -5.75
N GLU A 349 19.69 21.06 -6.92
CA GLU A 349 20.95 21.24 -7.60
C GLU A 349 21.89 22.21 -6.85
N GLN A 350 21.40 23.30 -6.25
CA GLN A 350 22.30 24.29 -5.65
C GLN A 350 22.59 23.96 -4.18
N SER A 351 21.54 23.90 -3.37
CA SER A 351 21.65 23.63 -1.94
C SER A 351 22.09 22.20 -1.62
N LYS A 352 21.88 21.25 -2.54
CA LYS A 352 22.05 19.81 -2.29
C LYS A 352 21.22 19.29 -1.12
N LEU A 353 20.09 19.93 -0.82
CA LEU A 353 19.10 19.39 0.11
C LEU A 353 18.11 18.47 -0.63
N PRO A 354 17.55 17.44 0.02
CA PRO A 354 16.52 16.57 -0.55
C PRO A 354 15.26 17.32 -1.02
N ILE A 355 14.61 16.78 -2.06
CA ILE A 355 13.30 17.21 -2.58
C ILE A 355 12.31 16.06 -2.43
N VAL A 356 12.69 14.89 -2.95
CA VAL A 356 11.88 13.67 -2.87
C VAL A 356 12.69 12.62 -2.14
N ALA A 357 12.08 11.95 -1.19
CA ALA A 357 12.66 10.84 -0.46
C ALA A 357 11.74 9.62 -0.49
N ARG A 358 12.31 8.49 -0.10
CA ARG A 358 11.58 7.23 0.05
C ARG A 358 11.90 6.66 1.41
N MET A 359 10.89 6.09 2.08
CA MET A 359 11.10 5.21 3.22
C MET A 359 10.19 3.97 3.14
N THR A 360 10.72 2.81 3.50
CA THR A 360 9.97 1.54 3.57
C THR A 360 10.31 0.85 4.88
N PHE A 361 9.32 0.31 5.57
CA PHE A 361 9.52 -0.41 6.83
C PHE A 361 9.05 -1.85 6.73
N ASP A 362 9.83 -2.79 7.28
CA ASP A 362 9.48 -4.20 7.26
C ASP A 362 8.38 -4.54 8.27
N THR A 363 7.17 -4.73 7.74
CA THR A 363 5.99 -5.13 8.53
C THR A 363 6.18 -6.43 9.33
N SER A 364 7.13 -7.29 8.99
CA SER A 364 7.45 -8.51 9.73
C SER A 364 8.22 -8.23 11.03
N ASP A 365 8.86 -7.07 11.15
CA ASP A 365 9.66 -6.69 12.32
C ASP A 365 9.01 -5.67 13.25
N LEU A 366 7.97 -4.98 12.77
CA LEU A 366 7.30 -3.93 13.56
C LEU A 366 6.35 -4.46 14.64
N GLY A 367 6.05 -5.76 14.65
CA GLY A 367 5.06 -6.36 15.56
C GLY A 367 5.42 -6.24 17.04
N ASP A 368 6.71 -6.15 17.36
CA ASP A 368 7.23 -6.07 18.73
C ASP A 368 7.47 -4.62 19.21
N PHE A 369 7.28 -3.63 18.33
CA PHE A 369 7.51 -2.22 18.68
C PHE A 369 6.30 -1.62 19.40
N THR A 370 6.57 -0.97 20.52
CA THR A 370 5.59 -0.09 21.17
C THR A 370 5.27 1.13 20.29
N PRO A 371 4.08 1.76 20.40
CA PRO A 371 3.76 2.97 19.64
C PRO A 371 4.78 4.10 19.79
N GLU A 372 5.37 4.24 20.98
CA GLU A 372 6.42 5.23 21.26
C GLU A 372 7.74 4.84 20.59
N ALA A 373 8.10 3.56 20.55
CA ALA A 373 9.28 3.09 19.83
C ALA A 373 9.11 3.22 18.30
N LEU A 374 7.89 3.06 17.77
CA LEU A 374 7.60 3.33 16.36
C LEU A 374 7.80 4.80 16.02
N GLN A 375 7.49 5.73 16.94
CA GLN A 375 7.76 7.16 16.73
C GLN A 375 9.25 7.42 16.58
N ASP A 376 10.08 6.86 17.47
CA ASP A 376 11.53 7.02 17.41
C ASP A 376 12.09 6.42 16.11
N LEU A 377 11.63 5.22 15.70
CA LEU A 377 12.01 4.61 14.43
C LEU A 377 11.62 5.48 13.20
N TYR A 378 10.42 6.05 13.18
CA TYR A 378 9.99 6.90 12.06
C TYR A 378 10.70 8.25 12.04
N LEU A 379 10.97 8.81 13.22
CA LEU A 379 11.77 10.00 13.35
C LEU A 379 13.19 9.78 12.82
N HIS A 380 13.80 8.64 13.18
CA HIS A 380 15.10 8.21 12.70
C HIS A 380 15.15 8.11 11.17
N GLU A 381 14.26 7.31 10.57
CA GLU A 381 14.26 7.09 9.12
C GLU A 381 13.93 8.37 8.33
N MET A 382 13.07 9.25 8.86
CA MET A 382 12.86 10.58 8.29
C MET A 382 14.12 11.45 8.35
N GLY A 383 14.95 11.29 9.38
CA GLY A 383 16.27 11.92 9.45
C GLY A 383 17.15 11.55 8.25
N HIS A 384 17.14 10.28 7.84
CA HIS A 384 17.82 9.84 6.62
C HIS A 384 17.21 10.43 5.35
N CYS A 385 15.88 10.58 5.28
CA CYS A 385 15.20 11.28 4.19
C CYS A 385 15.62 12.76 4.09
N LEU A 386 15.90 13.42 5.22
CA LEU A 386 16.39 14.81 5.29
C LEU A 386 17.87 14.95 4.92
N GLY A 387 18.60 13.83 4.79
CA GLY A 387 19.99 13.79 4.33
C GLY A 387 21.01 13.40 5.39
N ILE A 388 20.59 13.15 6.63
CA ILE A 388 21.48 12.70 7.71
C ILE A 388 22.05 11.33 7.31
N GLY A 389 23.37 11.19 7.35
CA GLY A 389 24.06 9.96 6.97
C GLY A 389 24.17 9.69 5.47
N THR A 390 23.21 10.16 4.66
CA THR A 390 23.12 9.89 3.22
C THR A 390 23.79 10.98 2.38
N VAL A 391 23.72 12.25 2.80
CA VAL A 391 24.21 13.39 2.00
C VAL A 391 25.59 13.87 2.47
N TRP A 392 26.04 13.47 3.66
CA TRP A 392 27.31 13.90 4.28
C TRP A 392 28.51 13.78 3.34
N LYS A 393 28.63 12.67 2.61
CA LYS A 393 29.72 12.44 1.67
C LYS A 393 29.69 13.41 0.49
N ARG A 394 28.50 13.72 -0.04
CA ARG A 394 28.32 14.66 -1.17
C ARG A 394 28.70 16.09 -0.80
N LEU A 395 28.43 16.49 0.44
CA LEU A 395 28.83 17.79 0.99
C LEU A 395 30.27 17.81 1.52
N GLY A 396 30.97 16.66 1.47
CA GLY A 396 32.33 16.54 1.98
C GLY A 396 32.42 16.62 3.50
N LEU A 397 31.32 16.43 4.22
CA LEU A 397 31.24 16.44 5.68
C LEU A 397 31.64 15.09 6.29
N LEU A 398 31.50 13.98 5.55
CA LEU A 398 32.02 12.67 5.95
C LEU A 398 33.51 12.53 5.57
N LYS A 399 34.35 12.23 6.55
CA LYS A 399 35.79 12.02 6.38
C LYS A 399 36.17 10.58 6.72
N ASN A 400 37.17 10.06 5.99
CA ASN A 400 37.70 8.70 6.14
C ASN A 400 36.60 7.61 6.20
N PRO A 401 35.73 7.51 5.18
CA PRO A 401 34.66 6.50 5.14
C PRO A 401 35.21 5.09 5.34
N SER A 402 34.53 4.32 6.19
CA SER A 402 34.81 2.92 6.46
C SER A 402 34.27 2.01 5.35
N ILE A 403 33.37 2.49 4.50
CA ILE A 403 32.92 1.81 3.29
C ILE A 403 33.67 2.34 2.08
N LYS A 404 34.39 1.45 1.39
CA LYS A 404 35.06 1.74 0.12
C LYS A 404 34.45 0.93 -1.02
N TYR A 405 34.30 1.55 -2.19
CA TYR A 405 33.79 0.85 -3.37
C TYR A 405 34.94 0.32 -4.21
N GLN A 406 35.07 -1.01 -4.26
CA GLN A 406 35.97 -1.68 -5.18
C GLN A 406 35.29 -1.85 -6.54
N PHE A 407 36.02 -1.56 -7.63
CA PHE A 407 35.51 -1.63 -9.01
C PHE A 407 34.21 -0.83 -9.25
N PHE A 408 34.00 0.24 -8.49
CA PHE A 408 32.82 1.13 -8.57
C PHE A 408 31.46 0.52 -8.22
N ILE A 409 31.37 -0.76 -7.81
CA ILE A 409 30.07 -1.41 -7.53
C ILE A 409 30.06 -2.33 -6.29
N ILE A 410 31.20 -2.74 -5.75
CA ILE A 410 31.24 -3.66 -4.60
C ILE A 410 31.65 -2.86 -3.35
N PRO A 411 30.76 -2.66 -2.37
CA PRO A 411 31.14 -2.07 -1.09
C PRO A 411 32.03 -3.04 -0.31
N VAL A 412 33.11 -2.52 0.27
CA VAL A 412 34.07 -3.25 1.10
C VAL A 412 34.23 -2.48 2.41
N GLU A 413 34.00 -3.18 3.52
CA GLU A 413 34.19 -2.67 4.87
C GLU A 413 35.68 -2.58 5.21
N VAL A 414 36.10 -1.45 5.75
CA VAL A 414 37.47 -1.16 6.17
C VAL A 414 37.46 -0.91 7.67
N ASP A 415 37.75 -1.96 8.43
CA ASP A 415 37.85 -1.88 9.88
C ASP A 415 39.00 -0.96 10.30
N GLY A 416 38.76 -0.20 11.38
CA GLY A 416 39.75 0.71 11.96
C GLY A 416 39.93 2.03 11.21
N ALA A 417 39.10 2.34 10.20
CA ALA A 417 39.05 3.67 9.60
C ALA A 417 38.60 4.71 10.65
N ASP A 418 39.26 5.86 10.73
CA ASP A 418 38.82 6.95 11.62
C ASP A 418 37.68 7.75 10.99
N THR A 419 36.53 7.10 10.79
CA THR A 419 35.37 7.69 10.12
C THR A 419 34.72 8.73 11.02
N HIS A 420 34.52 9.93 10.50
CA HIS A 420 33.96 11.03 11.29
C HIS A 420 33.24 12.07 10.43
N PHE A 421 32.31 12.76 11.07
CA PHE A 421 31.65 13.95 10.55
C PHE A 421 32.44 15.20 10.95
N ALA A 422 32.55 16.14 10.01
CA ALA A 422 33.42 17.32 10.09
C ALA A 422 32.64 18.65 9.96
N GLY A 423 31.34 18.65 10.27
CA GLY A 423 30.52 19.86 10.38
C GLY A 423 30.78 20.61 11.67
N ALA A 424 30.95 21.93 11.59
CA ALA A 424 31.43 22.76 12.69
C ALA A 424 30.39 22.84 13.82
N GLU A 425 29.12 22.96 13.46
CA GLU A 425 28.02 23.12 14.42
C GLU A 425 27.81 21.81 15.21
N ALA A 426 27.82 20.66 14.53
CA ALA A 426 27.73 19.37 15.18
C ALA A 426 28.96 19.06 16.06
N ILE A 427 30.15 19.50 15.66
CA ILE A 427 31.37 19.37 16.49
C ILE A 427 31.24 20.15 17.79
N GLU A 428 30.71 21.38 17.75
CA GLU A 428 30.47 22.19 18.94
C GLU A 428 29.48 21.49 19.89
N ALA A 429 28.32 21.07 19.37
CA ALA A 429 27.33 20.33 20.15
C ALA A 429 27.87 19.01 20.73
N PHE A 430 28.74 18.31 20.00
CA PHE A 430 29.39 17.08 20.47
C PHE A 430 30.35 17.35 21.64
N ASN A 431 31.11 18.45 21.57
CA ASN A 431 31.98 18.87 22.65
C ASN A 431 31.17 19.24 23.91
N ASP A 432 30.08 19.98 23.75
CA ASP A 432 29.17 20.35 24.84
C ASP A 432 28.53 19.15 25.52
N ALA A 433 28.25 18.08 24.75
CA ALA A 433 27.75 16.82 25.27
C ALA A 433 28.83 15.99 26.03
N GLY A 434 30.07 16.47 26.14
CA GLY A 434 31.18 15.79 26.84
C GLY A 434 32.25 15.19 25.90
N GLY A 435 32.20 15.53 24.61
CA GLY A 435 33.04 14.98 23.55
C GLY A 435 34.47 15.54 23.50
N THR A 436 34.83 16.48 24.38
CA THR A 436 36.12 17.19 24.36
C THR A 436 37.35 16.29 24.50
N ASN A 437 37.18 15.04 24.93
CA ASN A 437 38.26 14.05 24.99
C ASN A 437 38.67 13.51 23.61
N TYR A 438 37.93 13.83 22.54
CA TYR A 438 38.27 13.51 21.16
C TYR A 438 39.12 14.64 20.56
N ALA A 439 40.44 14.43 20.53
CA ALA A 439 41.47 15.45 20.34
C ALA A 439 41.42 16.26 19.02
N ASP A 440 40.64 15.82 18.03
CA ASP A 440 40.66 16.37 16.68
C ASP A 440 39.48 17.29 16.34
N GLY A 441 38.55 17.52 17.29
CA GLY A 441 37.33 18.31 17.02
C GLY A 441 36.50 17.66 15.91
N LYS A 442 36.01 16.45 16.17
CA LYS A 442 35.27 15.62 15.21
C LYS A 442 34.12 14.91 15.89
N VAL A 443 33.09 14.53 15.11
CA VAL A 443 32.01 13.67 15.60
C VAL A 443 32.20 12.25 15.06
N PRO A 444 32.45 11.24 15.91
CA PRO A 444 32.67 9.86 15.47
C PRO A 444 31.45 9.26 14.76
N VAL A 445 31.67 8.70 13.57
CA VAL A 445 30.66 8.01 12.76
C VAL A 445 30.91 6.50 12.81
N GLU A 446 29.84 5.71 12.74
CA GLU A 446 29.84 4.26 12.85
C GLU A 446 30.73 3.60 11.79
N ASN A 447 31.61 2.72 12.26
CA ASN A 447 32.68 2.07 11.49
C ASN A 447 33.10 0.72 12.07
N GLU A 448 32.45 0.25 13.14
CA GLU A 448 32.79 -0.92 13.93
C GLU A 448 31.71 -2.00 13.80
N LYS A 449 30.44 -1.59 13.74
CA LYS A 449 29.28 -2.49 13.79
C LYS A 449 28.27 -2.20 12.69
N GLY A 450 27.44 -3.21 12.44
CA GLY A 450 26.50 -3.21 11.33
C GLY A 450 27.20 -3.34 9.97
N GLY A 451 26.40 -3.51 8.93
CA GLY A 451 26.87 -3.60 7.55
C GLY A 451 26.91 -2.23 6.87
N VAL A 452 26.89 -2.26 5.53
CA VAL A 452 26.83 -1.08 4.65
C VAL A 452 25.66 -0.14 4.91
N GLY A 453 24.58 -0.65 5.52
CA GLY A 453 23.42 0.15 5.90
C GLY A 453 23.63 0.97 7.17
N THR A 454 24.54 0.53 8.04
CA THR A 454 24.78 1.14 9.35
C THR A 454 26.04 2.02 9.34
N ARG A 455 27.13 1.49 8.79
CA ARG A 455 28.42 2.18 8.74
C ARG A 455 28.34 3.43 7.86
N ASP A 456 29.14 4.43 8.18
CA ASP A 456 29.26 5.71 7.47
C ASP A 456 28.02 6.63 7.48
N GLY A 457 26.83 6.12 7.87
CA GLY A 457 25.57 6.87 7.90
C GLY A 457 25.00 7.16 9.29
N HIS A 458 25.59 6.59 10.34
CA HIS A 458 25.08 6.69 11.71
C HIS A 458 26.16 7.18 12.68
N TRP A 459 25.75 7.68 13.84
CA TRP A 459 26.69 7.97 14.91
C TRP A 459 27.28 6.69 15.50
N ARG A 460 28.55 6.75 15.90
CA ARG A 460 29.27 5.57 16.40
C ARG A 460 28.70 5.11 17.74
N GLN A 461 28.12 3.91 17.78
CA GLN A 461 27.48 3.37 18.98
C GLN A 461 28.46 3.26 20.16
N SER A 462 29.73 2.91 19.91
CA SER A 462 30.74 2.80 20.97
C SER A 462 31.11 4.14 21.64
N VAL A 463 30.66 5.26 21.06
CA VAL A 463 30.86 6.63 21.57
C VAL A 463 29.55 7.21 22.13
N PHE A 464 28.47 7.08 21.37
CA PHE A 464 27.17 7.66 21.72
C PHE A 464 26.36 6.79 22.70
N GLY A 465 26.72 5.51 22.84
CA GLY A 465 25.91 4.55 23.58
C GLY A 465 24.58 4.25 22.87
N PRO A 466 23.72 3.42 23.50
CA PRO A 466 22.54 2.83 22.86
C PRO A 466 21.30 3.74 22.83
N HIS A 467 21.48 5.05 22.95
CA HIS A 467 20.39 5.98 23.27
C HIS A 467 20.33 7.23 22.39
N GLU A 468 21.25 7.47 21.45
CA GLU A 468 21.06 8.61 20.55
C GLU A 468 20.20 8.18 19.36
N LEU A 469 19.24 9.02 18.93
CA LEU A 469 18.29 8.65 17.88
C LEU A 469 18.93 8.10 16.61
N MET A 470 19.98 8.74 16.09
CA MET A 470 20.63 8.43 14.81
C MET A 470 21.84 7.49 14.96
N GLU A 471 21.89 6.68 16.02
CA GLU A 471 22.74 5.49 16.03
C GLU A 471 22.11 4.37 15.20
N GLY A 472 22.91 3.41 14.72
CA GLY A 472 22.44 2.35 13.81
C GLY A 472 21.66 1.21 14.45
N PHE A 473 21.08 1.41 15.63
CA PHE A 473 20.38 0.39 16.41
C PHE A 473 19.11 0.99 17.03
N ALA A 474 18.02 0.23 17.05
CA ALA A 474 16.71 0.65 17.52
C ALA A 474 16.33 -0.13 18.77
N SER A 475 15.54 0.51 19.61
CA SER A 475 14.92 -0.16 20.75
C SER A 475 13.43 -0.41 20.49
N PRO A 476 12.93 -1.65 20.63
CA PRO A 476 11.49 -1.93 20.51
C PRO A 476 10.69 -1.43 21.74
N SER A 477 11.38 -0.99 22.81
CA SER A 477 10.79 -0.67 24.11
C SER A 477 10.71 0.83 24.37
N ALA A 478 9.52 1.30 24.75
CA ALA A 478 9.29 2.67 25.23
C ALA A 478 10.13 3.04 26.47
N ALA A 479 10.68 2.07 27.21
CA ALA A 479 11.53 2.33 28.37
C ALA A 479 12.96 2.78 27.98
N MET A 480 13.34 2.64 26.71
CA MET A 480 14.64 3.03 26.15
C MET A 480 14.41 3.99 24.98
N ARG A 481 13.74 5.10 25.25
CA ARG A 481 13.58 6.22 24.30
C ARG A 481 14.95 6.67 23.80
N GLN A 482 15.06 6.94 22.50
CA GLN A 482 16.30 7.42 21.90
C GLN A 482 16.22 8.94 21.68
N PRO A 483 16.75 9.78 22.60
CA PRO A 483 16.77 11.23 22.43
C PRO A 483 17.35 11.69 21.09
N LEU A 484 16.65 12.64 20.48
CA LEU A 484 17.16 13.41 19.35
C LEU A 484 18.10 14.50 19.88
N SER A 485 19.41 14.25 19.79
CA SER A 485 20.41 15.12 20.41
C SER A 485 20.62 16.43 19.65
N ALA A 486 21.18 17.44 20.35
CA ALA A 486 21.64 18.68 19.72
C ALA A 486 22.72 18.43 18.65
N ILE A 487 23.47 17.33 18.76
CA ILE A 487 24.49 16.93 17.79
C ILE A 487 23.83 16.57 16.45
N THR A 488 22.77 15.77 16.50
CA THR A 488 22.00 15.39 15.32
C THR A 488 21.30 16.61 14.70
N ILE A 489 20.66 17.45 15.51
CA ILE A 489 20.00 18.66 15.00
C ILE A 489 21.02 19.61 14.35
N GLN A 490 22.17 19.85 14.98
CA GLN A 490 23.20 20.71 14.41
C GLN A 490 23.85 20.10 13.16
N SER A 491 23.85 18.77 13.00
CA SER A 491 24.31 18.15 11.76
C SER A 491 23.46 18.56 10.54
N LEU A 492 22.17 18.90 10.73
CA LEU A 492 21.31 19.48 9.69
C LEU A 492 21.69 20.93 9.37
N SER A 493 22.08 21.72 10.37
CA SER A 493 22.63 23.07 10.17
C SER A 493 23.86 23.02 9.27
N ASP A 494 24.75 22.05 9.53
CA ASP A 494 25.93 21.79 8.69
C ASP A 494 25.58 21.31 7.26
N LEU A 495 24.38 20.73 7.03
CA LEU A 495 23.91 20.42 5.68
C LEU A 495 23.38 21.65 4.94
N GLY A 496 22.98 22.69 5.67
CA GLY A 496 22.42 23.93 5.13
C GLY A 496 20.98 24.23 5.54
N TYR A 497 20.37 23.44 6.43
CA TYR A 497 19.07 23.78 7.01
C TYR A 497 19.21 24.88 8.07
N ILE A 498 18.15 25.67 8.26
CA ILE A 498 18.04 26.56 9.43
C ILE A 498 17.26 25.81 10.51
N VAL A 499 17.88 25.59 11.66
CA VAL A 499 17.32 24.76 12.73
C VAL A 499 17.18 25.49 14.06
N ASP A 500 16.17 25.13 14.85
CA ASP A 500 16.03 25.47 16.26
C ASP A 500 16.63 24.36 17.13
N VAL A 501 17.90 24.51 17.49
CA VAL A 501 18.61 23.56 18.36
C VAL A 501 18.01 23.47 19.77
N SER A 502 17.21 24.45 20.22
CA SER A 502 16.56 24.40 21.53
C SER A 502 15.49 23.31 21.62
N GLN A 503 15.05 22.79 20.48
CA GLN A 503 14.16 21.63 20.39
C GLN A 503 14.86 20.31 20.75
N ALA A 504 16.19 20.27 20.86
CA ALA A 504 16.93 19.05 21.17
C ALA A 504 16.49 18.40 22.49
N ASP A 505 16.44 17.07 22.51
CA ASP A 505 16.27 16.33 23.74
C ASP A 505 17.55 16.40 24.59
N ALA A 506 17.38 16.35 25.91
CA ALA A 506 18.51 16.34 26.82
C ALA A 506 19.36 15.08 26.59
N TYR A 507 20.63 15.29 26.23
CA TYR A 507 21.56 14.21 25.91
C TYR A 507 22.98 14.57 26.35
N THR A 508 23.70 13.59 26.89
CA THR A 508 25.12 13.70 27.25
C THR A 508 25.82 12.41 26.86
N LEU A 509 27.04 12.51 26.36
CA LEU A 509 27.82 11.34 25.98
C LEU A 509 28.13 10.47 27.21
N PRO A 510 27.90 9.15 27.13
CA PRO A 510 28.30 8.24 28.18
C PRO A 510 29.83 8.19 28.30
N SER A 511 30.34 7.87 29.49
CA SER A 511 31.75 7.48 29.60
C SER A 511 32.02 6.23 28.74
N PRO A 512 33.23 6.05 28.17
CA PRO A 512 33.53 4.88 27.33
C PRO A 512 33.27 3.53 28.01
N THR A 513 33.45 3.46 29.33
CA THR A 513 33.13 2.28 30.13
C THR A 513 31.62 2.08 30.28
N ALA A 514 30.87 3.15 30.52
CA ALA A 514 29.41 3.10 30.61
C ALA A 514 28.76 2.74 29.28
N ALA A 515 29.25 3.30 28.16
CA ALA A 515 28.78 2.97 26.81
C ALA A 515 28.90 1.47 26.54
N LYS A 516 30.08 0.89 26.78
CA LYS A 516 30.33 -0.55 26.60
C LYS A 516 29.47 -1.44 27.49
N LEU A 517 29.20 -1.02 28.73
CA LEU A 517 28.36 -1.77 29.65
C LEU A 517 26.89 -1.74 29.22
N ALA A 518 26.37 -0.57 28.83
CA ALA A 518 24.99 -0.40 28.39
C ALA A 518 24.69 -1.23 27.14
N ILE A 519 25.56 -1.16 26.13
CA ILE A 519 25.46 -1.95 24.89
C ILE A 519 25.41 -3.46 25.17
N ALA A 520 26.13 -3.95 26.18
CA ALA A 520 26.15 -5.37 26.52
C ALA A 520 24.91 -5.84 27.31
N SER A 521 24.13 -4.92 27.88
CA SER A 521 22.98 -5.21 28.73
C SER A 521 21.62 -5.01 28.07
N GLU A 522 21.58 -4.37 26.90
CA GLU A 522 20.33 -3.96 26.25
C GLU A 522 19.98 -4.82 25.04
N HIS A 523 18.67 -5.09 24.88
CA HIS A 523 18.15 -5.84 23.75
C HIS A 523 17.89 -4.88 22.59
N LEU A 524 18.97 -4.37 22.00
CA LEU A 524 18.90 -3.54 20.80
C LEU A 524 18.78 -4.40 19.56
N ILE A 525 17.92 -3.97 18.64
CA ILE A 525 17.78 -4.57 17.32
C ILE A 525 18.61 -3.71 16.36
N PRO A 526 19.52 -4.27 15.55
CA PRO A 526 20.19 -3.50 14.50
C PRO A 526 19.15 -2.80 13.63
N ILE A 527 19.28 -1.49 13.48
CA ILE A 527 18.64 -0.79 12.36
C ILE A 527 19.55 -1.13 11.19
N ASN A 528 19.33 -2.31 10.63
CA ASN A 528 19.94 -2.70 9.38
C ASN A 528 19.25 -1.92 8.25
N CYS A 529 19.21 -0.59 8.36
CA CYS A 529 18.53 0.27 7.42
C CYS A 529 19.31 0.27 6.12
N LEU A 530 18.62 -0.04 5.02
CA LEU A 530 19.21 0.21 3.71
C LEU A 530 19.14 1.71 3.40
N LEU A 531 20.27 2.41 3.58
CA LEU A 531 20.38 3.82 3.22
C LEU A 531 20.26 4.00 1.70
N ILE A 532 19.31 4.83 1.31
CA ILE A 532 19.02 5.13 -0.09
C ILE A 532 19.86 6.32 -0.52
N GLU A 533 20.73 6.09 -1.50
CA GLU A 533 21.49 7.16 -2.15
C GLU A 533 20.62 7.90 -3.19
N PRO A 534 20.78 9.22 -3.33
CA PRO A 534 20.04 10.00 -4.30
C PRO A 534 20.45 9.64 -5.73
N ILE A 535 19.46 9.55 -6.61
CA ILE A 535 19.62 9.16 -8.02
C ILE A 535 19.69 10.36 -8.97
N GLY A 536 19.13 11.50 -8.58
CA GLY A 536 19.03 12.69 -9.44
C GLY A 536 19.24 14.00 -8.70
N VAL A 537 19.38 15.06 -9.50
CA VAL A 537 19.42 16.46 -9.05
C VAL A 537 18.47 17.26 -9.93
N ILE A 538 17.70 18.16 -9.32
CA ILE A 538 16.71 19.01 -9.99
C ILE A 538 17.08 20.48 -9.71
N ASP A 539 17.06 21.30 -10.76
CA ASP A 539 17.34 22.73 -10.67
C ASP A 539 16.14 23.45 -10.03
N GLU A 540 16.38 23.98 -8.84
CA GLU A 540 15.40 24.65 -7.98
C GLU A 540 14.85 25.96 -8.57
N TYR A 541 15.47 26.52 -9.63
CA TYR A 541 15.02 27.78 -10.27
C TYR A 541 14.45 27.61 -11.67
N LYS A 542 14.48 26.39 -12.22
CA LYS A 542 14.16 26.17 -13.64
C LYS A 542 12.68 26.34 -13.97
N HIS A 543 11.80 26.32 -12.96
CA HIS A 543 10.35 26.30 -13.16
C HIS A 543 9.53 27.26 -12.30
N ILE A 544 10.17 28.04 -11.41
CA ILE A 544 9.45 29.05 -10.63
C ILE A 544 10.34 30.28 -10.42
N GLU A 545 10.30 31.24 -11.36
CA GLU A 545 10.46 32.64 -10.93
C GLU A 545 9.18 33.00 -10.15
N LEU A 546 9.13 32.65 -8.86
CA LEU A 546 8.14 33.18 -7.93
C LEU A 546 8.32 34.71 -7.94
N LYS A 547 7.53 35.41 -8.75
CA LYS A 547 7.44 36.85 -8.62
C LYS A 547 6.87 37.13 -7.23
N PRO A 548 7.51 37.98 -6.41
CA PRO A 548 7.01 38.26 -5.07
C PRO A 548 5.56 38.75 -5.19
N LYS A 549 4.67 38.16 -4.37
CA LYS A 549 3.26 38.56 -4.21
C LYS A 549 3.14 40.07 -4.37
N ARG A 550 2.53 40.52 -5.47
CA ARG A 550 2.14 41.94 -5.58
C ARG A 550 1.23 42.23 -4.40
N SER A 551 1.73 43.01 -3.46
CA SER A 551 0.96 43.54 -2.35
C SER A 551 -0.30 44.18 -2.93
N ARG A 552 -1.46 43.72 -2.46
CA ARG A 552 -2.72 44.43 -2.64
C ARG A 552 -2.59 45.78 -1.95
N ILE A 553 -2.28 46.82 -2.72
CA ILE A 553 -2.63 48.19 -2.35
C ILE A 553 -3.83 48.55 -3.21
N ARG A 554 -4.99 48.69 -2.54
CA ARG A 554 -6.12 49.44 -3.07
C ARG A 554 -5.70 50.91 -3.10
N GLU A 555 -5.81 51.55 -4.25
CA GLU A 555 -6.06 52.99 -4.31
C GLU A 555 -7.27 53.21 -5.21
N ASP A 556 -8.43 53.31 -4.57
CA ASP A 556 -9.52 54.14 -5.06
C ASP A 556 -9.22 55.56 -4.53
N GLN A 557 -8.73 56.46 -5.40
CA GLN A 557 -9.06 57.89 -5.52
C GLN A 557 -8.41 58.48 -6.77
#